data_AF-A0A482VIT9-F1
#
_entry.id   AF-A0A482VIT9-F1
#
_cell.length_a   1.000
_cell.length_b   1.000
_cell.length_c   1.000
_cell.angle_alpha   90.00
_cell.angle_beta   90.00
_cell.angle_gamma   90.00
#
_symmetry.space_group_name_H-M   'P 1'
#
loop_
_entity.id
_entity.type
_entity.pdbx_description
1 polymer ?
#
loop_
_entity_poly.entity_id
_entity_poly.type
_entity_poly.pdbx_seq_one_letter_code
_entity_poly.pdbx_strand_id
1 'polypeptide(L)' 'DEAWFHLSGFINSQNYRTWSAHNPHNTIEAPLHPLKIGVWVAMSRSRIIGPIFFHE' A
#
# COMPACT_ATOMS: atom_id res chain seq x y z
N ASP A 1 8.13 -7.74 -10.56
CA ASP A 1 7.00 -6.83 -10.31
C ASP A 1 7.37 -5.92 -9.15
N GLU A 2 6.74 -4.76 -9.06
CA GLU A 2 7.04 -3.74 -8.04
C GLU A 2 5.82 -3.48 -7.16
N ALA A 3 6.03 -3.42 -5.85
CA ALA A 3 5.01 -3.10 -4.88
C ALA A 3 5.53 -2.14 -3.81
N TRP A 4 4.63 -1.29 -3.31
CA TRP A 4 4.92 -0.33 -2.24
C TRP A 4 4.17 -0.72 -0.97
N PHE A 5 4.90 -0.79 0.14
CA PHE A 5 4.34 -1.12 1.46
C PHE A 5 4.48 0.07 2.39
N HIS A 6 3.39 0.47 3.04
CA HIS A 6 3.42 1.48 4.08
C HIS A 6 3.91 0.88 5.40
N LEU A 7 4.85 1.54 6.06
CA LEU A 7 5.42 1.13 7.33
C LEU A 7 4.67 1.74 8.54
N SER A 8 3.81 2.72 8.29
CA SER A 8 3.02 3.42 9.33
C SER A 8 1.79 2.64 9.81
N GLY A 9 1.61 1.38 9.37
CA GLY A 9 0.37 0.62 9.59
C GLY A 9 -0.82 1.12 8.75
N PHE A 10 -0.60 2.15 7.92
CA PHE A 10 -1.58 2.62 6.95
C PHE A 10 -1.78 1.55 5.88
N ILE A 11 -3.00 1.02 5.76
CA ILE A 11 -3.35 0.09 4.69
C ILE A 11 -3.87 0.94 3.54
N ASN A 12 -3.18 0.91 2.40
CA ASN A 12 -3.69 1.51 1.17
C ASN A 12 -4.85 0.67 0.65
N SER A 13 -6.02 0.88 1.24
CA SER A 13 -7.25 0.23 0.84
C SER A 13 -7.77 0.90 -0.42
N GLN A 14 -7.41 0.36 -1.58
CA GLN A 14 -8.24 0.46 -2.80
C GLN A 14 -9.71 -0.02 -2.58
N ASN A 15 -10.04 -0.50 -1.37
CA ASN A 15 -11.36 -0.89 -0.88
C ASN A 15 -11.90 0.02 0.25
N TYR A 16 -11.45 1.27 0.42
CA TYR A 16 -12.10 2.18 1.38
C TYR A 16 -13.43 2.68 0.82
N ARG A 17 -14.42 1.80 0.76
CA ARG A 17 -15.76 2.10 0.27
C ARG A 17 -16.71 2.19 1.46
N THR A 18 -16.93 3.40 1.94
CA THR A 18 -17.98 3.67 2.93
C THR A 18 -19.32 3.66 2.21
N TRP A 19 -20.19 2.70 2.53
CA TRP A 19 -21.56 2.67 2.05
C TRP A 19 -22.47 3.29 3.12
N SER A 20 -23.14 4.39 2.79
CA SER A 20 -24.18 4.98 3.65
C SER A 20 -25.30 5.56 2.80
N ALA A 21 -26.51 5.59 3.37
CA ALA A 21 -27.69 6.14 2.71
C ALA A 21 -27.67 7.67 2.59
N HIS A 22 -26.85 8.35 3.41
CA HIS A 22 -26.59 9.79 3.39
C HIS A 22 -25.09 10.02 3.41
N ASN A 23 -24.60 11.08 2.75
CA ASN A 23 -23.18 11.39 2.67
C ASN A 23 -22.54 11.38 4.08
N PRO A 24 -21.56 10.51 4.35
CA PRO A 24 -21.04 10.33 5.70
C PRO A 24 -20.13 11.48 6.15
N HIS A 25 -19.82 12.46 5.29
CA HIS A 25 -18.90 13.57 5.57
C HIS A 25 -17.53 13.14 6.11
N ASN A 26 -17.13 11.88 5.86
CA ASN A 26 -15.84 11.37 6.28
C ASN A 26 -14.78 11.74 5.26
N THR A 27 -13.89 12.65 5.64
CA THR A 27 -12.64 12.92 4.94
C THR A 27 -11.57 12.03 5.55
N ILE A 28 -10.94 11.18 4.76
CA ILE A 28 -9.82 10.34 5.22
C ILE A 28 -8.55 11.13 4.92
N GLU A 29 -7.85 11.55 5.96
CA GLU A 29 -6.59 12.23 5.78
C GLU A 29 -5.51 11.21 5.37
N ALA A 30 -4.94 11.39 4.18
CA ALA A 30 -3.76 10.67 3.76
C ALA A 30 -2.52 11.47 4.20
N PRO A 31 -1.49 10.82 4.78
CA PRO A 31 -0.27 11.50 5.16
C PRO A 31 0.44 12.05 3.90
N LEU A 32 0.89 13.31 3.96
CA LEU A 32 1.62 13.98 2.88
C LEU A 32 2.97 13.32 2.57
N HIS A 33 3.62 12.76 3.59
CA HIS A 33 4.88 12.01 3.48
C HIS A 33 4.72 10.61 4.09
N PRO A 34 4.10 9.66 3.37
CA PRO A 34 3.93 8.32 3.87
C PRO A 34 5.28 7.62 3.99
N LEU A 35 5.59 7.10 5.18
CA LEU A 35 6.74 6.21 5.35
C LEU A 35 6.44 4.89 4.64
N LYS A 36 7.09 4.67 3.50
CA LYS A 36 6.88 3.51 2.63
C LYS A 36 8.21 2.88 2.22
N ILE A 37 8.16 1.61 1.85
CA ILE A 37 9.26 0.87 1.27
C ILE A 37 8.83 0.28 -0.07
N GLY A 38 9.65 0.49 -1.10
CA GLY A 38 9.48 -0.12 -2.40
C GLY A 38 10.16 -1.49 -2.43
N VAL A 39 9.49 -2.46 -3.03
CA VAL A 39 10.04 -3.81 -3.20
C VAL A 39 9.87 -4.21 -4.65
N TRP A 40 10.98 -4.56 -5.28
CA TRP A 40 10.96 -5.29 -6.53
C TRP A 40 11.18 -6.77 -6.23
N VAL A 41 10.37 -7.63 -6.84
CA VAL A 41 10.55 -9.08 -6.70
C VAL A 41 10.26 -9.80 -8.01
N ALA A 42 11.06 -10.83 -8.30
CA ALA A 42 10.75 -11.81 -9.32
C ALA A 42 10.24 -13.09 -8.65
N MET A 43 9.23 -13.72 -9.24
CA MET A 43 8.67 -14.97 -8.72
C MET A 43 8.65 -16.03 -9.82
N SER A 44 8.97 -17.27 -9.46
CA SER A 44 8.72 -18.45 -10.27
C SER A 44 7.77 -19.39 -9.53
N ARG A 45 7.33 -20.48 -10.19
CA ARG A 45 6.47 -21.49 -9.56
C ARG A 45 7.04 -22.06 -8.25
N SER A 46 8.36 -22.13 -8.13
CA SER A 46 9.03 -22.82 -7.02
C SER A 46 9.68 -21.89 -6.01
N ARG A 47 9.90 -20.62 -6.34
CA ARG A 47 10.63 -19.71 -5.45
C ARG A 47 10.40 -18.24 -5.75
N ILE A 48 10.64 -17.45 -4.72
CA ILE A 48 10.82 -16.00 -4.79
C ILE A 48 12.30 -15.73 -5.10
N ILE A 49 12.58 -14.80 -6.00
CA ILE A 49 13.93 -14.44 -6.48
C ILE A 49 14.16 -12.96 -6.23
N GLY A 50 15.24 -12.67 -5.51
CA GLY A 50 15.81 -11.32 -5.39
C GLY A 50 14.80 -10.24 -4.98
N PRO A 51 14.13 -10.35 -3.82
CA PRO A 51 13.47 -9.19 -3.25
C PRO A 51 14.51 -8.10 -3.02
N ILE A 52 14.40 -7.01 -3.77
CA ILE A 52 15.25 -5.82 -3.66
C ILE A 52 14.41 -4.74 -3.00
N PHE A 53 14.88 -4.26 -1.85
CA PHE A 53 14.24 -3.19 -1.10
C PHE A 53 14.88 -1.86 -1.44
N PHE A 54 14.06 -0.84 -1.66
CA PHE A 54 14.52 0.53 -1.85
C PHE A 54 13.62 1.49 -1.08
N HIS A 55 14.24 2.56 -0.60
CA HIS A 55 13.57 3.69 0.03
C HIS A 55 13.61 4.86 -0.94
N GLU A 56 12.60 5.71 -0.89
CA GLU A 56 12.61 7.00 -1.60
C GLU A 56 13.41 8.02 -0.79
#